data_AF-A0A533SJ33-F1
#
_entry.id   AF-A0A533SJ33-F1
#
_cell.length_a   1.000
_cell.length_b   1.000
_cell.length_c   1.000
_cell.angle_alpha   90.00
_cell.angle_beta   90.00
_cell.angle_gamma   90.00
#
_symmetry.space_group_name_H-M   'P 1'
#
loop_
_entity.id
_entity.type
_entity.pdbx_description
1 polymer ?
#
loop_
_entity_poly.entity_id
_entity_poly.type
_entity_poly.pdbx_seq_one_letter_code
_entity_poly.pdbx_strand_id
1 'polypeptide(L)' 'MSIKVREWLRRLGIETTHEEREEIDREIERRTGRYCDTGIELLSEAEFLAIVESVRRKRKRTAAEALIA' A
#
# COMPACT_ATOMS: atom_id res chain seq x y z
N MET A 1 -2.84 9.39 5.06
CA MET A 1 -3.60 8.19 4.69
C MET A 1 -5.09 8.41 4.66
N SER A 2 -5.64 8.04 3.51
CA SER A 2 -7.07 7.98 3.20
C SER A 2 -7.87 7.17 4.22
N ILE A 3 -9.07 7.64 4.55
CA ILE A 3 -10.03 6.88 5.36
C ILE A 3 -10.45 5.59 4.64
N LYS A 4 -10.70 5.65 3.33
CA LYS A 4 -11.13 4.49 2.53
C LYS A 4 -10.04 3.42 2.44
N VAL A 5 -8.78 3.82 2.29
CA VAL A 5 -7.65 2.88 2.33
C VAL A 5 -7.59 2.18 3.69
N ARG A 6 -7.82 2.90 4.81
CA ARG A 6 -7.91 2.27 6.15
C ARG A 6 -9.06 1.27 6.25
N GLU A 7 -10.22 1.60 5.69
CA GLU A 7 -11.39 0.72 5.69
C GLU A 7 -11.13 -0.57 4.92
N TRP A 8 -10.48 -0.48 3.76
CA TRP A 8 -10.08 -1.65 2.97
C TRP A 8 -9.10 -2.55 3.73
N LEU A 9 -8.04 -1.97 4.31
CA LEU A 9 -7.09 -2.72 5.14
C LEU A 9 -7.81 -3.43 6.29
N ARG A 10 -8.73 -2.74 6.97
CA ARG A 10 -9.51 -3.32 8.07
C ARG A 10 -10.43 -4.44 7.60
N ARG A 11 -11.15 -4.24 6.50
CA ARG A 11 -12.08 -5.22 5.91
C ARG A 11 -11.36 -6.49 5.49
N LEU A 12 -10.14 -6.37 4.97
CA LEU A 12 -9.30 -7.48 4.52
C LEU A 12 -8.44 -8.09 5.63
N GLY A 13 -8.51 -7.58 6.87
CA GLY A 13 -7.72 -8.07 8.00
C GLY A 13 -6.21 -7.86 7.84
N ILE A 14 -5.79 -6.82 7.11
CA ILE A 14 -4.39 -6.56 6.81
C ILE A 14 -3.82 -5.60 7.85
N GLU A 15 -2.90 -6.11 8.67
CA GLU A 15 -2.12 -5.26 9.56
C GLU A 15 -0.97 -4.56 8.81
N THR A 16 -0.77 -3.29 9.15
CA THR A 16 0.23 -2.42 8.50
C THR A 16 0.81 -1.43 9.50
N THR A 17 2.10 -1.15 9.38
CA THR A 17 2.80 -0.05 10.07
C THR A 17 2.37 1.31 9.52
N HIS A 18 2.78 2.41 10.17
CA HIS A 18 2.53 3.76 9.61
C HIS A 18 3.22 3.98 8.26
N GLU A 19 4.44 3.48 8.11
CA GLU A 19 5.24 3.70 6.91
C GLU A 19 4.70 2.89 5.72
N GLU A 20 4.30 1.64 5.94
CA GLU A 20 3.61 0.83 4.92
C GLU A 20 2.33 1.52 4.44
N ARG A 21 1.59 2.14 5.36
CA ARG A 21 0.38 2.91 5.06
C ARG A 21 0.65 4.08 4.12
N GLU A 22 1.71 4.84 4.36
CA GLU A 22 2.11 5.94 3.46
C GLU A 22 2.67 5.45 2.12
N GLU A 23 3.33 4.30 2.09
CA GLU A 23 3.78 3.68 0.83
C GLU A 23 2.60 3.14 0.01
N ILE A 24 1.59 2.56 0.65
CA ILE A 24 0.37 2.10 -0.02
C ILE A 24 -0.36 3.29 -0.66
N ASP A 25 -0.54 4.40 0.07
CA ASP A 25 -1.14 5.61 -0.50
C ASP A 25 -0.38 6.08 -1.75
N ARG A 26 0.95 6.22 -1.64
CA ARG A 26 1.81 6.64 -2.76
C ARG A 26 1.72 5.69 -3.94
N GLU A 27 1.64 4.40 -3.70
CA GLU A 27 1.55 3.39 -4.75
C GLU A 27 0.18 3.40 -5.44
N ILE A 28 -0.92 3.62 -4.70
CA ILE A 28 -2.24 3.85 -5.28
C ILE A 28 -2.23 5.09 -6.17
N GLU A 29 -1.68 6.20 -5.67
CA GLU A 29 -1.60 7.46 -6.41
C GLU A 29 -0.78 7.30 -7.69
N ARG A 30 0.34 6.60 -7.60
CA ARG A 30 1.22 6.31 -8.74
C ARG A 30 0.54 5.43 -9.79
N ARG A 31 -0.20 4.39 -9.40
CA ARG A 31 -0.86 3.46 -10.35
C ARG A 31 -2.10 4.05 -10.98
N THR A 32 -2.87 4.82 -10.23
CA THR A 32 -4.16 5.36 -10.69
C THR A 32 -4.06 6.77 -11.28
N GLY A 33 -2.96 7.48 -11.01
CA GLY A 33 -2.81 8.90 -11.37
C GLY A 33 -3.77 9.83 -10.60
N ARG A 34 -4.35 9.35 -9.49
CA ARG A 34 -5.38 10.03 -8.69
C ARG A 34 -5.01 9.98 -7.22
N TYR A 35 -5.39 11.00 -6.44
CA TYR A 35 -5.24 10.97 -4.98
C TYR A 35 -5.86 9.72 -4.38
N CYS A 36 -5.20 9.13 -3.37
CA CYS A 36 -5.56 7.84 -2.79
C CYS A 36 -7.05 7.72 -2.38
N ASP A 37 -7.67 8.79 -1.89
CA ASP A 37 -9.11 8.85 -1.54
C ASP A 37 -10.07 8.53 -2.70
N THR A 38 -9.63 8.82 -3.94
CA THR A 38 -10.38 8.55 -5.18
C THR A 38 -9.79 7.39 -5.95
N GLY A 39 -8.47 7.23 -5.94
CA GLY A 39 -7.77 6.14 -6.63
C GLY A 39 -8.17 4.76 -6.11
N ILE A 40 -8.41 4.62 -4.81
CA ILE A 40 -8.85 3.35 -4.21
C ILE A 40 -10.17 2.83 -4.78
N GLU A 41 -11.07 3.72 -5.23
CA GLU A 41 -12.37 3.33 -5.81
C GLU A 41 -12.24 2.74 -7.21
N LEU A 42 -11.10 2.96 -7.87
CA LEU A 42 -10.80 2.45 -9.21
C LEU A 42 -10.16 1.05 -9.16
N LEU A 43 -9.88 0.52 -7.97
CA LEU A 43 -9.21 -0.75 -7.79
C LEU A 43 -10.20 -1.83 -7.40
N SER A 44 -9.97 -3.03 -7.91
CA SER A 44 -10.51 -4.26 -7.35
C SER A 44 -9.77 -4.68 -6.07
N GLU A 45 -10.38 -5.58 -5.30
CA GLU A 45 -9.74 -6.20 -4.13
C GLU A 45 -8.39 -6.84 -4.48
N ALA A 46 -8.31 -7.55 -5.61
CA ALA A 46 -7.10 -8.20 -6.07
C ALA A 46 -5.99 -7.19 -6.41
N GLU A 47 -6.33 -6.07 -7.06
CA GLU A 47 -5.36 -5.01 -7.39
C GLU A 47 -4.85 -4.32 -6.14
N PHE A 48 -5.72 -4.09 -5.15
CA PHE A 48 -5.32 -3.53 -3.86
C PHE A 48 -4.39 -4.47 -3.10
N LEU A 49 -4.70 -5.77 -3.04
CA LEU A 49 -3.81 -6.77 -2.44
C LEU A 49 -2.44 -6.81 -3.13
N ALA A 50 -2.41 -6.70 -4.46
CA ALA A 50 -1.16 -6.64 -5.22
C ALA A 50 -0.33 -5.38 -4.89
N ILE A 51 -0.98 -4.26 -4.58
CA ILE A 51 -0.29 -3.05 -4.09
C ILE A 51 0.35 -3.30 -2.72
N VAL A 52 -0.43 -3.83 -1.77
CA VAL A 52 0.05 -4.14 -0.41
C VAL A 52 1.25 -5.10 -0.45
N GLU A 53 1.15 -6.17 -1.23
CA GLU A 53 2.23 -7.13 -1.48
C GLU A 53 3.48 -6.44 -2.06
N SER A 54 3.31 -5.57 -3.05
CA SER A 54 4.40 -4.83 -3.68
C SER A 54 5.16 -3.95 -2.67
N VAL A 55 4.44 -3.24 -1.80
CA VAL A 55 5.03 -2.41 -0.74
C VAL A 55 5.85 -3.27 0.24
N ARG A 56 5.27 -4.37 0.74
CA ARG A 56 5.98 -5.29 1.65
C ARG A 56 7.25 -5.87 1.03
N ARG A 57 7.19 -6.28 -0.24
CA ARG A 57 8.36 -6.81 -0.97
C ARG A 57 9.45 -5.75 -1.13
N LYS A 58 9.08 -4.52 -1.46
CA LYS A 58 10.03 -3.41 -1.58
C LYS A 58 10.75 -3.16 -0.26
N ARG A 59 10.01 -3.10 0.86
CA ARG A 59 10.58 -2.93 2.20
C ARG A 59 11.50 -4.07 2.61
N LYS A 60 11.10 -5.32 2.36
CA LYS A 60 11.95 -6.49 2.64
C LYS A 60 13.28 -6.39 1.90
N ARG A 61 13.27 -5.92 0.65
CA ARG A 61 14.49 -5.72 -0.13
C ARG A 61 15.38 -4.64 0.47
N THR A 62 14.82 -3.47 0.78
CA THR A 62 15.57 -2.37 1.40
C THR A 62 16.15 -2.74 2.76
N ALA A 63 15.40 -3.48 3.58
CA ALA A 63 15.91 -3.96 4.87
C ALA A 63 17.06 -4.96 4.71
N ALA A 64 16.99 -5.85 3.72
CA ALA A 64 18.08 -6.77 3.42
C ALA A 64 19.33 -6.05 2.90
N GLU A 65 19.15 -5.05 2.02
CA GLU A 65 20.26 -4.21 1.51
C GLU A 65 20.92 -3.42 2.64
N ALA A 66 20.15 -2.85 3.57
CA ALA A 66 20.66 -2.09 4.72
C ALA A 66 21.45 -2.94 5.74
N LEU A 67 21.23 -4.26 5.76
CA LEU A 67 21.96 -5.18 6.65
C LEU A 67 23.31 -5.63 6.07
N ILE A 68 23.53 -5.41 4.77
CA ILE A 68 24.74 -5.80 4.04
C ILE A 68 25.71 -4.61 3.86
N ALA A 69 25.20 -3.37 3.95
CA ALA A 69 25.96 -2.13 3.83
C ALA A 69 26.63 -1.72 5.15
#